data_AF-J5PUM6-F1
#
_entry.id   AF-J5PUM6-F1
#
_cell.length_a   1.000
_cell.length_b   1.000
_cell.length_c   1.000
_cell.angle_alpha   90.00
_cell.angle_beta   90.00
_cell.angle_gamma   90.00
#
_symmetry.space_group_name_H-M   'P 1'
#
loop_
_entity.id
_entity.type
_entity.pdbx_description
1 polymer ?
#
loop_
_entity_poly.entity_id
_entity_poly.type
_entity_poly.pdbx_seq_one_letter_code
_entity_poly.pdbx_strand_id
1 'polypeptide(L)'
;MRRRLHFERLADDEDEMTETTRMLDRADAVAFKELKPLPALIFGSRWLQLPLYVGLIVAQGVYVVLFLKELWHLVAHSFDFTEQQIMLLVLGLIDVVMISNLLVMVIVGGYETFVSRLRLEGHPDQPEWLSHVNASVLKIKLAMAIIGISSIHLLRTFIEAGGLSSARAAVTTEGVMWQTIIHCVFILSAIGIAYVDRLSQPPEGH
;
A
#
# COMPACT_ATOMS: atom_id res chain seq x y z
N MET A 1 50.65 -59.74 32.19
CA MET A 1 50.03 -58.48 32.67
C MET A 1 49.82 -57.45 31.56
N ARG A 2 50.80 -57.20 30.69
CA ARG A 2 50.74 -56.17 29.61
C ARG A 2 49.66 -56.37 28.52
N ARG A 3 49.18 -57.60 28.32
CA ARG A 3 48.18 -57.95 27.29
C ARG A 3 46.72 -57.66 27.73
N ARG A 4 46.45 -57.52 29.04
CA ARG A 4 45.14 -57.13 29.57
C ARG A 4 44.87 -55.63 29.40
N LEU A 5 45.87 -54.80 29.71
CA LEU A 5 45.79 -53.34 29.57
C LEU A 5 45.57 -52.87 28.12
N HIS A 6 46.01 -53.64 27.13
CA HIS A 6 45.79 -53.33 25.72
C HIS A 6 44.38 -53.74 25.25
N PHE A 7 43.73 -54.69 25.94
CA PHE A 7 42.38 -55.14 25.63
C PHE A 7 41.33 -54.25 26.31
N GLU A 8 41.61 -53.77 27.54
CA GLU A 8 40.78 -52.74 28.22
C GLU A 8 40.77 -51.43 27.43
N ARG A 9 41.91 -51.01 26.88
CA ARG A 9 42.00 -49.78 26.09
C ARG A 9 41.21 -49.83 24.77
N LEU A 10 41.13 -51.00 24.13
CA LEU A 10 40.33 -51.18 22.91
C LEU A 10 38.83 -51.27 23.21
N ALA A 11 38.45 -51.77 24.39
CA ALA A 11 37.05 -51.79 24.82
C ALA A 11 36.55 -50.38 25.20
N ASP A 12 37.39 -49.56 25.84
CA ASP A 12 37.10 -48.14 26.09
C ASP A 12 36.91 -47.35 24.78
N ASP A 13 37.77 -47.59 23.77
CA ASP A 13 37.68 -46.90 22.47
C ASP A 13 36.38 -47.25 21.70
N GLU A 14 35.89 -48.49 21.79
CA GLU A 14 34.63 -48.92 21.15
C GLU A 14 33.38 -48.36 21.86
N ASP A 15 33.39 -48.28 23.19
CA ASP A 15 32.32 -47.65 23.98
C ASP A 15 32.27 -46.13 23.74
N GLU A 16 33.42 -45.45 23.67
CA GLU A 16 33.52 -44.02 23.40
C GLU A 16 33.05 -43.67 21.98
N MET A 17 33.37 -44.50 20.98
CA MET A 17 32.89 -44.34 19.61
C MET A 17 31.38 -44.59 19.48
N THR A 18 30.83 -45.54 20.24
CA THR A 18 29.39 -45.85 20.28
C THR A 18 28.60 -44.74 20.98
N GLU A 19 29.15 -44.16 22.04
CA GLU A 19 28.56 -43.05 22.78
C GLU A 19 28.61 -41.75 21.96
N THR A 20 29.73 -41.48 21.27
CA THR A 20 29.87 -40.34 20.35
C THR A 20 28.91 -40.46 19.17
N THR A 21 28.74 -41.65 18.59
CA THR A 21 27.79 -41.88 17.49
C THR A 21 26.34 -41.74 17.97
N ARG A 22 26.00 -42.21 19.17
CA ARG A 22 24.68 -41.99 19.79
C ARG A 22 24.43 -40.53 20.14
N MET A 23 25.46 -39.77 20.53
CA MET A 23 25.34 -38.34 20.79
C MET A 23 25.11 -37.53 19.51
N LEU A 24 25.77 -37.90 18.41
CA LEU A 24 25.56 -37.28 17.10
C LEU A 24 24.14 -37.58 16.56
N ASP A 25 23.68 -38.83 16.65
CA ASP A 25 22.32 -39.23 16.23
C ASP A 25 21.23 -38.57 17.09
N ARG A 26 21.50 -38.35 18.38
CA ARG A 26 20.59 -37.65 19.31
C ARG A 26 20.63 -36.13 19.13
N ALA A 27 21.72 -35.56 18.61
CA ALA A 27 21.83 -34.15 18.26
C ALA A 27 21.05 -33.82 16.97
N ASP A 28 21.05 -34.72 15.99
CA ASP A 28 20.29 -34.57 14.74
C ASP A 28 18.79 -34.84 14.90
N ALA A 29 18.39 -35.61 15.93
CA ALA A 29 16.99 -35.83 16.30
C ALA A 29 16.33 -34.62 17.01
N VAL A 30 17.13 -33.64 17.47
CA VAL A 30 16.61 -32.42 18.09
C VAL A 30 16.53 -31.31 17.05
N ALA A 31 15.29 -31.00 16.67
CA ALA A 31 14.81 -29.76 16.05
C ALA A 31 14.30 -29.89 14.61
N PHE A 32 13.20 -30.64 14.44
CA PHE A 32 12.10 -30.05 13.66
C PHE A 32 11.70 -28.76 14.37
N LYS A 33 12.29 -27.65 13.92
CA LYS A 33 12.02 -26.31 14.42
C LYS A 33 10.59 -25.95 14.03
N GLU A 34 9.63 -26.28 14.90
CA GLU A 34 8.27 -25.83 14.77
C GLU A 34 8.27 -24.30 14.66
N LEU A 35 7.96 -23.80 13.46
CA LEU A 35 7.74 -22.39 13.26
C LEU A 35 6.52 -22.02 14.09
N LYS A 36 6.72 -21.20 15.12
CA LYS A 36 5.64 -20.68 15.96
C LYS A 36 4.47 -20.21 15.07
N PRO A 37 3.21 -20.53 15.39
CA PRO A 37 2.06 -20.28 14.50
C PRO A 37 1.83 -18.80 14.19
N LEU A 38 2.28 -17.90 15.07
CA LEU A 38 2.20 -16.45 14.86
C LEU A 38 3.05 -15.97 13.66
N PRO A 39 4.36 -16.30 13.56
CA PRO A 39 5.13 -16.07 12.34
C PRO A 39 4.48 -16.62 11.07
N ALA A 40 3.98 -17.87 11.08
CA ALA A 40 3.37 -18.48 9.89
C ALA A 40 2.11 -17.71 9.41
N LEU A 41 1.29 -17.22 10.33
CA LEU A 41 0.13 -16.37 10.03
C LEU A 41 0.56 -15.00 9.49
N ILE A 42 1.58 -14.39 10.08
CA ILE A 42 2.12 -13.09 9.63
C ILE A 42 2.74 -13.22 8.22
N PHE A 43 3.50 -14.28 7.94
CA PHE A 43 4.03 -14.56 6.60
C PHE A 43 2.94 -14.90 5.59
N GLY A 44 1.91 -15.66 6.00
CA GLY A 44 0.76 -16.02 5.14
C GLY A 44 -0.13 -14.83 4.76
N SER A 45 -0.24 -13.81 5.63
CA SER A 45 -1.05 -12.60 5.37
C SER A 45 -0.62 -11.82 4.11
N ARG A 46 0.62 -12.02 3.65
CA ARG A 46 1.16 -11.38 2.44
C ARG A 46 0.57 -11.94 1.16
N TRP A 47 0.29 -13.25 1.13
CA TRP A 47 -0.39 -13.88 0.00
C TRP A 47 -1.83 -13.41 -0.15
N LEU A 48 -2.46 -12.91 0.93
CA LEU A 48 -3.78 -12.29 0.86
C LEU A 48 -3.76 -10.90 0.20
N GLN A 49 -2.62 -10.19 0.21
CA GLN A 49 -2.51 -8.86 -0.39
C GLN A 49 -2.37 -8.92 -1.92
N LEU A 50 -1.75 -9.98 -2.45
CA LEU A 50 -1.55 -10.18 -3.88
C LEU A 50 -2.87 -10.22 -4.70
N PRO A 51 -3.91 -11.01 -4.33
CA PRO A 51 -5.19 -10.99 -5.03
C PRO A 51 -5.92 -9.66 -4.89
N LEU A 52 -5.74 -8.93 -3.79
CA LEU A 52 -6.31 -7.59 -3.64
C LEU A 52 -5.71 -6.61 -4.66
N TYR A 53 -4.40 -6.61 -4.86
CA TYR A 53 -3.77 -5.77 -5.89
C TYR A 53 -4.21 -6.16 -7.30
N VAL A 54 -4.37 -7.45 -7.59
CA VAL A 54 -4.95 -7.91 -8.87
C VAL A 54 -6.38 -7.38 -9.04
N GLY A 55 -7.20 -7.43 -7.99
CA GLY A 55 -8.54 -6.84 -7.99
C GLY A 55 -8.53 -5.33 -8.28
N LEU A 56 -7.60 -4.58 -7.68
CA LEU A 56 -7.44 -3.15 -7.94
C LEU A 56 -7.02 -2.85 -9.38
N ILE A 57 -6.17 -3.68 -9.99
CA ILE A 57 -5.80 -3.55 -11.41
C ILE A 57 -7.01 -3.80 -12.32
N VAL A 58 -7.83 -4.81 -12.02
CA VAL A 58 -9.07 -5.06 -12.77
C VAL A 58 -10.04 -3.88 -12.62
N ALA A 59 -10.21 -3.36 -11.41
CA ALA A 59 -11.04 -2.17 -11.16
C ALA A 59 -10.54 -0.95 -11.95
N GLN A 60 -9.22 -0.74 -12.00
CA GLN A 60 -8.62 0.30 -12.85
C GLN A 60 -8.98 0.11 -14.33
N GLY A 61 -8.96 -1.13 -14.83
CA GLY A 61 -9.39 -1.44 -16.20
C GLY A 61 -10.86 -1.05 -16.46
N VAL A 62 -11.75 -1.28 -15.49
CA VAL A 62 -13.16 -0.84 -15.58
C VAL A 62 -13.26 0.68 -15.64
N TYR A 63 -12.48 1.41 -14.83
CA TYR A 63 -12.44 2.88 -14.89
C TYR A 63 -11.95 3.41 -16.24
N VAL A 64 -10.97 2.75 -16.88
CA VAL A 64 -10.51 3.11 -18.23
C VAL A 64 -11.64 2.94 -19.24
N VAL A 65 -12.41 1.86 -19.17
CA VAL A 65 -13.57 1.65 -20.06
C VAL A 65 -14.64 2.70 -19.82
N LEU A 66 -14.93 3.05 -18.55
CA LEU A 66 -15.86 4.11 -18.19
C LEU A 66 -15.41 5.47 -18.77
N PHE A 67 -14.12 5.80 -18.63
CA PHE A 67 -13.54 7.01 -19.20
C PHE A 67 -13.71 7.08 -20.72
N LEU A 68 -13.41 5.99 -21.43
CA LEU A 68 -13.59 5.94 -22.88
C LEU A 68 -15.06 6.10 -23.29
N LYS A 69 -15.99 5.52 -22.53
CA LYS A 69 -17.43 5.68 -22.76
C LYS A 69 -17.90 7.12 -22.55
N GLU A 70 -17.52 7.74 -21.45
CA GLU A 70 -17.84 9.15 -21.13
C GLU A 70 -17.24 10.09 -22.17
N LEU A 71 -16.00 9.85 -22.58
CA LEU A 71 -15.31 10.64 -23.61
C LEU A 71 -15.99 10.49 -24.97
N TRP A 72 -16.35 9.27 -25.36
CA TRP A 72 -17.09 9.04 -26.59
C TRP A 72 -18.45 9.75 -26.55
N HIS A 73 -19.15 9.69 -25.42
CA HIS A 73 -20.43 10.37 -25.23
C HIS A 73 -20.31 11.88 -25.38
N LEU A 74 -19.28 12.48 -24.77
CA LEU A 74 -18.94 13.90 -24.88
C LEU A 74 -18.69 14.30 -26.34
N VAL A 75 -17.83 13.57 -27.05
CA VAL A 75 -17.44 13.89 -28.43
C VAL A 75 -18.60 13.69 -29.40
N ALA A 76 -19.38 12.63 -29.24
CA ALA A 76 -20.49 12.30 -30.15
C ALA A 76 -21.67 13.29 -30.06
N HIS A 77 -21.90 13.89 -28.89
CA HIS A 77 -23.04 14.80 -28.64
C HIS A 77 -22.60 16.24 -28.34
N SER A 78 -21.33 16.60 -28.63
CA SER A 78 -20.77 17.92 -28.27
C SER A 78 -21.52 19.09 -28.89
N PHE A 79 -22.18 18.88 -30.03
CA PHE A 79 -22.96 19.91 -30.73
C PHE A 79 -24.38 20.10 -30.18
N ASP A 80 -24.88 19.12 -29.41
CA ASP A 80 -26.23 19.13 -28.85
C ASP A 80 -26.25 19.57 -27.38
N PHE A 81 -25.10 19.54 -26.70
CA PHE A 81 -24.98 19.90 -25.29
C PHE A 81 -24.84 21.40 -25.06
N THR A 82 -25.42 21.87 -23.95
CA THR A 82 -25.18 23.23 -23.44
C THR A 82 -23.78 23.34 -22.84
N GLU A 83 -23.25 24.56 -22.75
CA GLU A 83 -21.93 24.83 -22.15
C GLU A 83 -21.81 24.24 -20.73
N GLN A 84 -22.87 24.35 -19.93
CA GLN A 84 -22.90 23.79 -18.57
C GLN A 84 -22.86 22.26 -18.58
N GLN A 85 -23.54 21.60 -19.51
CA GLN A 85 -23.50 20.14 -19.63
C GLN A 85 -22.10 19.67 -20.03
N ILE A 86 -21.49 20.32 -21.03
CA ILE A 86 -20.12 20.02 -21.45
C ILE A 86 -19.15 20.18 -20.28
N MET A 87 -19.26 21.26 -19.51
CA MET A 87 -18.44 21.49 -18.32
C MET A 87 -18.62 20.38 -17.27
N LEU A 88 -19.85 19.94 -16.98
CA LEU A 88 -20.12 18.86 -16.03
C LEU A 88 -19.63 17.48 -16.50
N LEU A 89 -19.71 17.19 -17.80
CA LEU A 89 -19.12 15.97 -18.37
C LEU A 89 -17.60 15.99 -18.25
N VAL A 90 -16.95 17.11 -18.62
CA VAL A 90 -15.50 17.27 -18.47
C VAL A 90 -15.09 17.11 -17.01
N LEU A 91 -15.83 17.69 -16.07
CA LEU A 91 -15.56 17.53 -14.64
C LEU A 91 -15.67 16.07 -14.17
N GLY A 92 -16.57 15.29 -14.77
CA GLY A 92 -16.68 13.84 -14.51
C GLY A 92 -15.48 13.06 -15.06
N LEU A 93 -15.03 13.41 -16.27
CA LEU A 93 -13.82 12.81 -16.85
C LEU A 93 -12.58 13.09 -15.99
N ILE A 94 -12.42 14.31 -15.46
CA ILE A 94 -11.31 14.66 -14.58
C ILE A 94 -11.37 13.85 -13.28
N ASP A 95 -12.56 13.66 -12.70
CA ASP A 95 -12.73 12.88 -11.48
C ASP A 95 -12.30 11.41 -11.64
N VAL A 96 -12.73 10.76 -12.74
CA VAL A 96 -12.31 9.39 -13.07
C VAL A 96 -10.78 9.29 -13.17
N VAL A 97 -10.12 10.28 -13.78
CA VAL A 97 -8.66 10.33 -13.89
C VAL A 97 -8.01 10.55 -12.52
N MET A 98 -8.57 11.40 -11.66
CA MET A 98 -8.05 11.62 -10.31
C MET A 98 -8.08 10.36 -9.45
N ILE A 99 -9.20 9.62 -9.46
CA ILE A 99 -9.33 8.34 -8.76
C ILE A 99 -8.33 7.32 -9.33
N SER A 100 -8.20 7.28 -10.66
CA SER A 100 -7.27 6.36 -11.34
C SER A 100 -5.80 6.60 -10.94
N ASN A 101 -5.39 7.85 -10.79
CA ASN A 101 -4.03 8.20 -10.36
C ASN A 101 -3.78 7.83 -8.89
N LEU A 102 -4.79 7.99 -8.03
CA LEU A 102 -4.71 7.53 -6.64
C LEU A 102 -4.61 6.00 -6.57
N LEU A 103 -5.41 5.27 -7.35
CA LEU A 103 -5.38 3.81 -7.40
C LEU A 103 -4.00 3.29 -7.79
N VAL A 104 -3.37 3.85 -8.82
CA VAL A 104 -2.00 3.47 -9.22
C VAL A 104 -1.01 3.70 -8.08
N MET A 105 -1.12 4.83 -7.38
CA MET A 105 -0.26 5.13 -6.23
C MET A 105 -0.44 4.11 -5.09
N VAL A 106 -1.67 3.69 -4.81
CA VAL A 106 -1.97 2.67 -3.80
C VAL A 106 -1.46 1.29 -4.21
N ILE A 107 -1.62 0.90 -5.49
CA ILE A 107 -1.14 -0.37 -6.01
C ILE A 107 0.40 -0.43 -5.91
N VAL A 108 1.09 0.59 -6.43
CA VAL A 108 2.57 0.61 -6.47
C VAL A 108 3.15 0.74 -5.06
N GLY A 109 2.66 1.68 -4.25
CA GLY A 109 3.15 1.87 -2.89
C GLY A 109 2.86 0.67 -1.98
N GLY A 110 1.69 0.04 -2.16
CA GLY A 110 1.33 -1.19 -1.45
C GLY A 110 2.19 -2.37 -1.85
N TYR A 111 2.39 -2.58 -3.15
CA TYR A 111 3.28 -3.62 -3.67
C TYR A 111 4.72 -3.44 -3.18
N GLU A 112 5.26 -2.22 -3.23
CA GLU A 112 6.61 -1.91 -2.74
C GLU A 112 6.74 -2.23 -1.23
N THR A 113 5.75 -1.83 -0.44
CA THR A 113 5.80 -1.96 1.03
C THR A 113 5.64 -3.41 1.50
N PHE A 114 4.72 -4.17 0.89
CA PHE A 114 4.29 -5.45 1.45
C PHE A 114 4.74 -6.69 0.65
N VAL A 115 4.97 -6.56 -0.66
CA VAL A 115 5.33 -7.68 -1.54
C VAL A 115 6.81 -7.63 -1.96
N SER A 116 7.34 -6.44 -2.28
CA SER A 116 8.69 -6.27 -2.84
C SER A 116 9.83 -6.43 -1.82
N ARG A 117 9.66 -5.99 -0.56
CA ARG A 117 10.72 -6.00 0.50
C ARG A 117 11.03 -7.38 1.10
N LEU A 118 11.00 -8.45 0.30
CA LEU A 118 11.07 -9.83 0.79
C LEU A 118 12.16 -10.70 0.13
N ARG A 119 13.26 -10.09 -0.33
CA ARG A 119 14.50 -10.85 -0.56
C ARG A 119 15.25 -11.02 0.75
N LEU A 120 14.85 -12.02 1.52
CA LEU A 120 15.66 -12.61 2.59
C LEU A 120 16.69 -13.54 1.94
N GLU A 121 17.91 -13.05 1.69
CA GLU A 121 19.09 -13.89 1.54
C GLU A 121 20.06 -13.61 2.70
N GLY A 122 19.72 -14.17 3.87
CA GLY A 122 20.66 -14.74 4.86
C GLY A 122 21.72 -13.87 5.56
N HIS A 123 21.35 -12.96 6.47
CA HIS A 123 22.29 -12.48 7.51
C HIS A 123 21.67 -12.43 8.93
N PRO A 124 22.37 -12.90 9.99
CA PRO A 124 21.84 -13.00 11.37
C PRO A 124 21.81 -11.68 12.16
N ASP A 125 22.43 -10.62 11.66
CA ASP A 125 22.49 -9.31 12.33
C ASP A 125 21.59 -8.30 11.60
N GLN A 126 20.62 -7.75 12.34
CA GLN A 126 19.55 -6.85 11.87
C GLN A 126 20.08 -5.62 11.08
N PRO A 127 19.51 -5.22 9.93
CA PRO A 127 19.78 -3.86 9.40
C PRO A 127 18.62 -3.10 8.72
N GLU A 128 18.44 -1.85 9.15
CA GLU A 128 18.11 -0.59 8.43
C GLU A 128 16.80 -0.37 7.62
N TRP A 129 15.96 -1.38 7.43
CA TRP A 129 14.77 -1.37 6.53
C TRP A 129 13.65 -0.32 6.74
N LEU A 130 13.76 0.65 7.66
CA LEU A 130 12.77 1.72 7.88
C LEU A 130 13.24 3.12 7.42
N SER A 131 14.49 3.31 7.02
CA SER A 131 15.05 4.65 6.74
C SER A 131 14.97 5.09 5.28
N HIS A 132 14.71 4.17 4.32
CA HIS A 132 14.86 4.47 2.89
C HIS A 132 13.70 4.06 1.98
N VAL A 133 12.51 3.80 2.52
CA VAL A 133 11.29 4.12 1.75
C VAL A 133 11.08 5.61 1.98
N ASN A 134 11.02 6.40 0.92
CA ASN A 134 10.71 7.82 1.01
C ASN A 134 9.22 8.01 1.40
N ALA A 135 8.89 7.58 2.63
CA ALA A 135 7.56 7.57 3.20
C ALA A 135 6.97 8.99 3.20
N SER A 136 7.83 10.00 3.27
CA SER A 136 7.52 11.41 3.07
C SER A 136 6.90 11.69 1.70
N VAL A 137 7.53 11.25 0.61
CA VAL A 137 7.00 11.43 -0.76
C VAL A 137 5.70 10.66 -0.98
N LEU A 138 5.58 9.45 -0.41
CA LEU A 138 4.35 8.65 -0.48
C LEU A 138 3.18 9.34 0.23
N LYS A 139 3.40 9.86 1.45
CA LYS A 139 2.39 10.59 2.24
C LYS A 139 1.95 11.89 1.55
N ILE A 140 2.89 12.67 1.03
CA ILE A 140 2.60 13.94 0.36
C ILE A 140 1.76 13.71 -0.91
N LYS A 141 2.13 12.72 -1.73
CA LYS A 141 1.40 12.40 -2.96
C LYS A 141 -0.03 11.92 -2.67
N LEU A 142 -0.23 11.13 -1.61
CA LEU A 142 -1.57 10.72 -1.17
C LEU A 142 -2.40 11.92 -0.69
N ALA A 143 -1.82 12.80 0.13
CA ALA A 143 -2.52 13.99 0.63
C ALA A 143 -2.96 14.93 -0.51
N MET A 144 -2.08 15.18 -1.48
CA MET A 144 -2.39 15.99 -2.66
C MET A 144 -3.49 15.37 -3.52
N ALA A 145 -3.48 14.05 -3.71
CA ALA A 145 -4.53 13.35 -4.46
C ALA A 145 -5.90 13.48 -3.78
N ILE A 146 -5.97 13.30 -2.46
CA ILE A 146 -7.21 13.42 -1.67
C ILE A 146 -7.76 14.85 -1.74
N ILE A 147 -6.90 15.87 -1.58
CA ILE A 147 -7.31 17.27 -1.69
C ILE A 147 -7.88 17.56 -3.07
N GLY A 148 -7.19 17.15 -4.15
CA GLY A 148 -7.65 17.41 -5.50
C GLY A 148 -8.99 16.73 -5.82
N ILE A 149 -9.19 15.47 -5.40
CA ILE A 149 -10.48 14.76 -5.58
C ILE A 149 -11.60 15.52 -4.87
N SER A 150 -11.36 15.94 -3.62
CA SER A 150 -12.31 16.72 -2.83
C SER A 150 -12.63 18.08 -3.46
N SER A 151 -11.65 18.78 -4.03
CA SER A 151 -11.85 20.06 -4.73
C SER A 151 -12.72 19.91 -5.97
N ILE A 152 -12.50 18.87 -6.79
CA ILE A 152 -13.29 18.63 -8.01
C ILE A 152 -14.75 18.38 -7.66
N HIS A 153 -14.99 17.56 -6.64
CA HIS A 153 -16.33 17.31 -6.14
C HIS A 153 -17.01 18.62 -5.70
N LEU A 154 -16.29 19.51 -5.00
CA LEU A 154 -16.87 20.78 -4.52
C LEU A 154 -17.21 21.70 -5.69
N LEU A 155 -16.33 21.74 -6.71
CA LEU A 155 -16.55 22.51 -7.93
C LEU A 155 -17.75 21.99 -8.72
N ARG A 156 -17.93 20.65 -8.81
CA ARG A 156 -19.12 20.03 -9.41
C ARG A 156 -20.38 20.50 -8.71
N THR A 157 -20.45 20.34 -7.39
CA THR A 157 -21.62 20.72 -6.60
C THR A 157 -21.92 22.22 -6.74
N PHE A 158 -20.89 23.07 -6.80
CA PHE A 158 -21.05 24.52 -6.99
C PHE A 158 -21.64 24.86 -8.36
N ILE A 159 -21.16 24.22 -9.44
CA ILE A 159 -21.67 24.42 -10.80
C ILE A 159 -23.11 23.92 -10.91
N GLU A 160 -23.42 22.75 -10.33
CA GLU A 160 -24.77 22.20 -10.31
C GLU A 160 -25.74 23.10 -9.51
N ALA A 161 -25.28 23.69 -8.41
CA ALA A 161 -26.06 24.65 -7.63
C ALA A 161 -26.29 25.98 -8.36
N GLY A 162 -25.29 26.48 -9.09
CA GLY A 162 -25.34 27.77 -9.79
C GLY A 162 -26.11 27.76 -11.11
N GLY A 163 -26.19 26.61 -11.78
CA GLY A 163 -26.83 26.49 -13.10
C GLY A 163 -28.31 26.11 -13.09
N LEU A 164 -28.90 25.79 -11.93
CA LEU A 164 -30.29 25.35 -11.83
C LEU A 164 -31.21 26.41 -11.18
N SER A 165 -31.77 27.28 -12.02
CA SER A 165 -33.06 27.94 -11.73
C SER A 165 -34.27 27.00 -11.93
N SER A 166 -34.12 25.68 -11.76
CA SER A 166 -35.25 24.74 -11.90
C SER A 166 -35.10 23.47 -11.07
N ALA A 167 -35.82 23.45 -9.95
CA ALA A 167 -36.69 22.39 -9.41
C ALA A 167 -36.21 20.92 -9.30
N ARG A 168 -34.94 20.56 -9.54
CA ARG A 168 -34.48 19.15 -9.37
C ARG A 168 -33.10 18.93 -8.74
N ALA A 169 -32.33 19.96 -8.45
CA ALA A 169 -31.14 19.79 -7.63
C ALA A 169 -31.53 19.64 -6.17
N ALA A 170 -31.47 18.42 -5.64
CA ALA A 170 -31.40 18.16 -4.20
C ALA A 170 -30.00 18.59 -3.66
N VAL A 171 -29.48 19.73 -4.11
CA VAL A 171 -28.28 20.32 -3.53
C VAL A 171 -28.74 21.07 -2.30
N THR A 172 -28.61 20.41 -1.14
CA THR A 172 -28.92 21.04 0.13
C THR A 172 -27.79 21.98 0.51
N THR A 173 -28.12 23.14 1.05
CA THR A 173 -27.14 24.05 1.67
C THR A 173 -26.26 23.31 2.68
N GLU A 174 -26.85 22.36 3.39
CA GLU A 174 -26.16 21.46 4.31
C GLU A 174 -25.10 20.60 3.63
N GLY A 175 -25.41 20.00 2.47
CA GLY A 175 -24.46 19.19 1.70
C GLY A 175 -23.24 19.99 1.24
N VAL A 176 -23.47 21.18 0.68
CA VAL A 176 -22.38 22.09 0.27
C VAL A 176 -21.54 22.55 1.46
N MET A 177 -22.19 22.85 2.59
CA MET A 177 -21.52 23.28 3.81
C MET A 177 -20.60 22.16 4.36
N TRP A 178 -21.10 20.94 4.51
CA TRP A 178 -20.28 19.81 4.97
C TRP A 178 -19.15 19.48 4.01
N GLN A 179 -19.40 19.54 2.70
CA GLN A 179 -18.37 19.33 1.69
C GLN A 179 -17.25 20.37 1.79
N THR A 180 -17.61 21.64 2.02
CA THR A 180 -16.64 22.72 2.24
C THR A 180 -15.84 22.52 3.53
N ILE A 181 -16.51 22.15 4.62
CA ILE A 181 -15.87 21.87 5.92
C ILE A 181 -14.86 20.73 5.79
N ILE A 182 -15.26 19.60 5.19
CA ILE A 182 -14.39 18.44 4.96
C ILE A 182 -13.19 18.83 4.09
N HIS A 183 -13.40 19.64 3.05
CA HIS A 183 -12.32 20.11 2.19
C HIS A 183 -11.29 20.95 2.97
N CYS A 184 -11.76 21.88 3.80
CA CYS A 184 -10.90 22.66 4.69
C CYS A 184 -10.10 21.75 5.64
N VAL A 185 -10.73 20.71 6.20
CA VAL A 185 -10.05 19.72 7.06
C VAL A 185 -8.95 18.97 6.30
N PHE A 186 -9.17 18.59 5.04
CA PHE A 186 -8.13 17.94 4.22
C PHE A 186 -6.95 18.88 3.93
N ILE A 187 -7.21 20.15 3.61
CA ILE A 187 -6.15 21.15 3.42
C ILE A 187 -5.32 21.31 4.70
N LEU A 188 -5.98 21.51 5.84
CA LEU A 188 -5.31 21.62 7.14
C LEU A 188 -4.49 20.37 7.47
N SER A 189 -5.01 19.19 7.16
CA SER A 189 -4.31 17.92 7.36
C SER A 189 -3.05 17.81 6.49
N ALA A 190 -3.11 18.21 5.22
CA ALA A 190 -1.94 18.20 4.34
C ALA A 190 -0.88 19.22 4.76
N ILE A 191 -1.29 20.41 5.21
CA ILE A 191 -0.36 21.39 5.79
C ILE A 191 0.33 20.78 7.03
N GLY A 192 -0.42 20.09 7.89
CA GLY A 192 0.14 19.39 9.05
C GLY A 192 1.17 18.33 8.66
N ILE A 193 0.86 17.51 7.64
CA ILE A 193 1.78 16.49 7.11
C ILE A 193 3.05 17.15 6.57
N ALA A 194 2.92 18.21 5.75
CA ALA A 194 4.07 18.93 5.19
C ALA A 194 4.93 19.60 6.28
N TYR A 195 4.30 20.13 7.32
CA TYR A 195 4.99 20.75 8.45
C TYR A 195 5.82 19.72 9.25
N VAL A 196 5.21 18.58 9.60
CA VAL A 196 5.91 17.48 10.29
C VAL A 196 7.04 16.93 9.42
N ASP A 197 6.81 16.80 8.12
CA ASP A 197 7.82 16.33 7.18
C ASP A 197 9.04 17.26 7.13
N ARG A 198 8.81 18.58 7.06
CA ARG A 198 9.87 19.60 7.11
C ARG A 198 10.67 19.55 8.41
N LEU A 199 10.01 19.35 9.55
CA LEU A 199 10.68 19.23 10.85
C LEU A 199 11.53 17.97 10.97
N SER A 200 11.20 16.93 10.19
CA SER A 200 11.87 15.64 10.24
C SER A 200 13.10 15.57 9.32
N GLN A 201 13.34 16.58 8.48
CA GLN A 201 14.54 16.64 7.64
C GLN A 201 15.72 17.26 8.41
N PRO A 202 16.86 16.54 8.56
CA PRO A 202 18.04 17.10 9.19
C PRO A 202 18.55 18.31 8.40
N PRO A 203 19.07 19.36 9.06
CA PRO A 203 19.59 20.53 8.37
C PRO A 203 20.72 20.11 7.42
N GLU A 204 20.62 20.50 6.14
CA GLU A 204 21.66 20.26 5.16
C GLU A 204 22.96 20.91 5.67
N GLY A 205 23.91 20.07 6.08
CA GLY A 205 25.25 20.52 6.47
C GLY A 205 26.02 20.96 5.23
N HIS A 206 26.45 22.22 5.22
CA HIS A 206 27.52 22.73 4.36
C HIS A 206 28.87 22.15 4.77
#